data_AF-A0A957BXL6-F1
#
_entry.id   AF-A0A957BXL6-F1
#
_cell.length_a   1.000
_cell.length_b   1.000
_cell.length_c   1.000
_cell.angle_alpha   90.00
_cell.angle_beta   90.00
_cell.angle_gamma   90.00
#
_symmetry.space_group_name_H-M   'P 1'
#
loop_
_entity.id
_entity.type
_entity.pdbx_description
1 polymer ?
#
loop_
_entity_poly.entity_id
_entity_poly.type
_entity_poly.pdbx_seq_one_letter_code
_entity_poly.pdbx_strand_id
1 'polypeptide(L)'
;KDEILADSLVAGVQEGNLRGYIAFGLLIIAAAFTAFYMWRQVELVFHGKARTEAARRAPESTALMTIPLVALGIGSIFAGFLNTPAGVLGLDNIFGAHRFSDWLSATVVHAHAGEFQWLLAITALVIALVAIALARRFYAKDNPLVGEEQRDPLAVGGFGMAWSLANARLYWDETYYRLFEGPFNATAKFLADTLDWRFWHDYFHNTVIRDGFNAIGDLLSKPVDLGIIDGVVNGVGRLTRWLSGAVRGVQTGYVRTYAITLLLGVVIVIVVLLLPLLQTNG
;
A
#
# COMPACT_ATOMS: atom_id res chain seq x y z
N LYS A 1 25.18 11.33 -17.58
CA LYS A 1 24.35 11.26 -18.82
C LYS A 1 25.24 11.30 -20.05
N ASP A 2 26.10 12.32 -20.15
CA ASP A 2 27.04 12.45 -21.26
C ASP A 2 28.08 11.32 -21.30
N GLU A 3 28.42 10.73 -20.15
CA GLU A 3 29.26 9.52 -20.05
C GLU A 3 28.62 8.30 -20.73
N ILE A 4 27.32 8.04 -20.51
CA ILE A 4 26.60 6.92 -21.16
C ILE A 4 26.50 7.14 -22.68
N LEU A 5 26.33 8.39 -23.11
CA LEU A 5 26.40 8.77 -24.52
C LEU A 5 27.79 8.50 -25.09
N ALA A 6 28.86 8.88 -24.39
CA ALA A 6 30.23 8.62 -24.79
C ALA A 6 30.53 7.13 -24.90
N ASP A 7 30.12 6.32 -23.92
CA ASP A 7 30.28 4.86 -23.97
C ASP A 7 29.56 4.24 -25.16
N SER A 8 28.33 4.67 -25.45
CA SER A 8 27.57 4.18 -26.61
C SER A 8 28.22 4.58 -27.95
N LEU A 9 28.86 5.76 -28.02
CA LEU A 9 29.59 6.21 -29.19
C LEU A 9 30.88 5.41 -29.38
N VAL A 10 31.63 5.15 -28.29
CA VAL A 10 32.84 4.31 -28.32
C VAL A 10 32.48 2.90 -28.80
N ALA A 11 31.45 2.28 -28.23
CA ALA A 11 30.96 0.96 -28.65
C ALA A 11 30.49 0.93 -30.13
N GLY A 12 29.92 2.03 -30.64
CA GLY A 12 29.54 2.13 -32.04
C GLY A 12 30.76 2.30 -32.97
N VAL A 13 31.53 3.37 -32.74
CA VAL A 13 32.57 3.87 -33.65
C VAL A 13 33.86 3.06 -33.56
N GLN A 14 34.29 2.68 -32.35
CA GLN A 14 35.55 1.96 -32.16
C GLN A 14 35.38 0.44 -32.27
N GLU A 15 34.30 -0.11 -31.72
CA GLU A 15 34.06 -1.57 -31.73
C GLU A 15 33.24 -2.04 -32.94
N GLY A 16 32.71 -1.11 -33.75
CA GLY A 16 31.89 -1.43 -34.92
C GLY A 16 30.55 -2.08 -34.59
N ASN A 17 30.06 -1.94 -33.35
CA ASN A 17 28.86 -2.63 -32.90
C ASN A 17 27.60 -1.85 -33.29
N LEU A 18 26.73 -2.47 -34.08
CA LEU A 18 25.44 -1.90 -34.47
C LEU A 18 24.59 -1.46 -33.27
N ARG A 19 24.67 -2.20 -32.15
CA ARG A 19 23.93 -1.86 -30.91
C ARG A 19 24.40 -0.53 -30.33
N GLY A 20 25.69 -0.21 -30.42
CA GLY A 20 26.26 1.06 -29.95
C GLY A 20 25.71 2.25 -30.74
N TYR A 21 25.66 2.16 -32.07
CA TYR A 21 25.06 3.19 -32.92
C TYR A 21 23.57 3.41 -32.64
N ILE A 22 22.80 2.33 -32.47
CA ILE A 22 21.38 2.41 -32.15
C ILE A 22 21.19 3.08 -30.78
N ALA A 23 21.94 2.66 -29.76
CA ALA A 23 21.88 3.23 -28.43
C ALA A 23 22.23 4.72 -28.44
N PHE A 24 23.31 5.10 -29.12
CA PHE A 24 23.73 6.49 -29.25
C PHE A 24 22.65 7.35 -29.92
N GLY A 25 22.09 6.89 -31.05
CA GLY A 25 21.02 7.59 -31.75
C GLY A 25 19.77 7.77 -30.87
N LEU A 26 19.35 6.72 -30.17
CA LEU A 26 18.21 6.79 -29.24
C LEU A 26 18.47 7.75 -28.08
N LEU A 27 19.67 7.73 -27.50
CA LEU A 27 20.04 8.60 -26.38
C LEU A 27 20.10 10.08 -26.81
N ILE A 28 20.58 10.38 -28.01
CA ILE A 28 20.54 11.75 -28.56
C ILE A 28 19.11 12.22 -28.76
N ILE A 29 18.25 11.39 -29.37
CA ILE A 29 16.84 11.73 -29.58
C ILE A 29 16.15 11.94 -28.22
N ALA A 30 16.42 11.07 -27.25
CA ALA A 30 15.89 11.18 -25.90
C ALA A 30 16.36 12.46 -25.20
N ALA A 31 17.63 12.86 -25.35
CA ALA A 31 18.16 14.11 -24.81
C ALA A 31 17.48 15.34 -25.44
N ALA A 32 17.31 15.33 -26.77
CA ALA A 32 16.60 16.39 -27.49
C ALA A 32 15.15 16.52 -27.04
N PHE A 33 14.41 15.40 -26.95
CA PHE A 33 13.05 15.40 -26.42
C PHE A 33 13.01 15.83 -24.96
N THR A 34 14.01 15.47 -24.16
CA THR A 34 14.10 15.91 -22.76
C THR A 34 14.20 17.42 -22.64
N ALA A 35 15.12 18.03 -23.38
CA ALA A 35 15.25 19.48 -23.42
C ALA A 35 13.96 20.14 -23.95
N PHE A 36 13.36 19.57 -25.01
CA PHE A 36 12.13 20.09 -25.61
C PHE A 36 10.93 20.07 -24.64
N TYR A 37 10.64 18.93 -23.99
CA TYR A 37 9.45 18.81 -23.14
C TYR A 37 9.59 19.60 -21.83
N MET A 38 10.80 19.65 -21.25
CA MET A 38 11.07 20.44 -20.05
C MET A 38 10.90 21.92 -20.34
N TRP A 39 11.47 22.41 -21.45
CA TRP A 39 11.32 23.82 -21.83
C TRP A 39 9.88 24.16 -22.22
N ARG A 40 9.17 23.25 -22.90
CA ARG A 40 7.72 23.39 -23.14
C ARG A 40 6.95 23.62 -21.83
N GLN A 41 7.24 22.87 -20.77
CA GLN A 41 6.60 23.07 -19.47
C GLN A 41 6.93 24.44 -18.87
N VAL A 42 8.20 24.88 -18.95
CA VAL A 42 8.61 26.20 -18.49
C VAL A 42 7.85 27.32 -19.21
N GLU A 43 7.79 27.27 -20.53
CA GLU A 43 7.05 28.27 -21.33
C GLU A 43 5.55 28.26 -20.99
N LEU A 44 4.92 27.09 -20.90
CA LEU A 44 3.49 26.98 -20.63
C LEU A 44 3.09 27.40 -19.21
N VAL A 45 3.94 27.11 -18.21
CA VAL A 45 3.63 27.36 -16.79
C VAL A 45 4.05 28.77 -16.36
N PHE A 46 5.24 29.22 -16.74
CA PHE A 46 5.80 30.49 -16.24
C PHE A 46 5.67 31.66 -17.21
N HIS A 47 5.76 31.43 -18.52
CA HIS A 47 5.68 32.50 -19.52
C HIS A 47 4.33 32.57 -20.25
N GLY A 48 3.49 31.54 -20.10
CA GLY A 48 2.20 31.42 -20.75
C GLY A 48 1.12 32.30 -20.13
N LYS A 49 0.02 32.50 -20.86
CA LYS A 49 -1.17 33.17 -20.32
C LYS A 49 -1.87 32.23 -19.34
N ALA A 50 -2.31 32.76 -18.20
CA ALA A 50 -3.09 32.01 -17.22
C ALA A 50 -4.38 31.46 -17.86
N ARG A 51 -4.58 30.14 -17.74
CA ARG A 51 -5.72 29.43 -18.35
C ARG A 51 -6.96 29.37 -17.46
N THR A 52 -6.80 29.68 -16.17
CA THR A 52 -7.88 29.66 -15.17
C THR A 52 -7.80 30.87 -14.26
N GLU A 53 -8.94 31.29 -13.69
CA GLU A 53 -8.96 32.39 -12.71
C GLU A 53 -8.15 32.08 -11.44
N ALA A 54 -8.10 30.80 -11.03
CA ALA A 54 -7.28 30.36 -9.91
C ALA A 54 -5.78 30.59 -10.17
N ALA A 55 -5.31 30.30 -11.39
CA ALA A 55 -3.92 30.54 -11.77
C ALA A 55 -3.58 32.05 -11.80
N ARG A 56 -4.52 32.91 -12.18
CA ARG A 56 -4.29 34.38 -12.17
C ARG A 56 -4.07 34.95 -10.77
N ARG A 57 -4.63 34.31 -9.74
CA ARG A 57 -4.61 34.79 -8.35
C ARG A 57 -3.77 33.89 -7.42
N ALA A 58 -2.92 33.05 -7.97
CA ALA A 58 -2.12 32.12 -7.18
C ALA A 58 -1.12 32.88 -6.28
N PRO A 59 -1.18 32.72 -4.94
CA PRO A 59 -0.21 33.34 -4.05
C PRO A 59 1.14 32.63 -4.12
N GLU A 60 2.21 33.31 -3.72
CA GLU A 60 3.53 32.70 -3.58
C GLU A 60 3.57 31.64 -2.48
N SER A 61 4.44 30.63 -2.65
CA SER A 61 4.60 29.53 -1.69
C SER A 61 5.20 30.03 -0.38
N THR A 62 4.76 29.48 0.75
CA THR A 62 5.31 29.80 2.07
C THR A 62 6.78 29.38 2.20
N ALA A 63 7.54 30.08 3.04
CA ALA A 63 8.96 29.82 3.31
C ALA A 63 9.26 28.36 3.70
N LEU A 64 8.31 27.65 4.33
CA LEU A 64 8.42 26.23 4.67
C LEU A 64 8.60 25.31 3.45
N MET A 65 8.15 25.71 2.26
CA MET A 65 8.40 25.00 1.01
C MET A 65 9.60 25.58 0.26
N THR A 66 9.73 26.90 0.22
CA THR A 66 10.79 27.57 -0.56
C THR A 66 12.19 27.30 -0.01
N ILE A 67 12.37 27.31 1.32
CA ILE A 67 13.69 27.10 1.94
C ILE A 67 14.26 25.72 1.60
N PRO A 68 13.54 24.59 1.79
CA PRO A 68 14.02 23.29 1.35
C PRO A 68 14.36 23.23 -0.14
N LEU A 69 13.53 23.81 -1.02
CA LEU A 69 13.76 23.80 -2.46
C LEU A 69 15.02 24.60 -2.85
N VAL A 70 15.25 25.76 -2.23
CA VAL A 70 16.46 26.55 -2.44
C VAL A 70 17.70 25.81 -1.94
N ALA A 71 17.63 25.19 -0.75
CA ALA A 71 18.73 24.40 -0.21
C ALA A 71 19.09 23.22 -1.13
N LEU A 72 18.10 22.50 -1.66
CA LEU A 72 18.29 21.43 -2.64
C LEU A 72 18.85 21.94 -3.98
N GLY A 73 18.41 23.12 -4.44
CA GLY A 73 18.95 23.76 -5.65
C GLY A 73 20.44 24.10 -5.49
N ILE A 74 20.82 24.71 -4.36
CA ILE A 74 22.22 24.99 -4.02
C ILE A 74 23.01 23.67 -3.95
N GLY A 75 22.50 22.67 -3.24
CA GLY A 75 23.12 21.35 -3.14
C GLY A 75 23.34 20.68 -4.50
N SER A 76 22.40 20.84 -5.44
CA SER A 76 22.52 20.31 -6.80
C SER A 76 23.65 20.96 -7.60
N ILE A 77 23.88 22.27 -7.41
CA ILE A 77 25.02 22.99 -8.01
C ILE A 77 26.34 22.43 -7.47
N PHE A 78 26.47 22.30 -6.14
CA PHE A 78 27.67 21.75 -5.51
C PHE A 78 27.94 20.29 -5.90
N ALA A 79 26.90 19.45 -5.93
CA ALA A 79 27.01 18.06 -6.35
C ALA A 79 27.53 17.95 -7.81
N GLY A 80 27.12 18.86 -8.70
CA GLY A 80 27.66 18.93 -10.05
C GLY A 80 29.17 19.20 -10.09
N PHE A 81 29.67 20.09 -9.23
CA PHE A 81 31.10 20.40 -9.13
C PHE A 81 31.93 19.26 -8.50
N LEU A 82 31.35 18.43 -7.63
CA LEU A 82 32.05 17.28 -7.02
C LEU A 82 32.33 16.13 -8.01
N ASN A 83 31.62 16.10 -9.15
CA ASN A 83 31.81 15.09 -10.19
C ASN A 83 32.48 15.68 -11.45
N THR A 84 33.28 16.74 -11.31
CA THR A 84 33.99 17.33 -12.45
C THR A 84 35.05 16.36 -13.01
N PRO A 85 35.08 16.13 -14.33
CA PRO A 85 36.14 15.38 -14.96
C PRO A 85 37.51 16.07 -14.91
N ALA A 86 38.57 15.29 -14.98
CA ALA A 86 39.95 15.80 -15.01
C ALA A 86 40.16 16.75 -16.21
N GLY A 87 40.89 17.86 -16.01
CA GLY A 87 41.23 18.80 -17.07
C GLY A 87 40.14 19.80 -17.50
N VAL A 88 38.96 19.80 -16.87
CA VAL A 88 37.91 20.81 -17.12
C VAL A 88 38.16 22.05 -16.27
N LEU A 89 38.62 23.14 -16.91
CA LEU A 89 38.80 24.47 -16.30
C LEU A 89 39.70 24.54 -15.05
N GLY A 90 40.51 23.50 -14.77
CA GLY A 90 41.35 23.42 -13.58
C GLY A 90 40.58 23.20 -12.27
N LEU A 91 39.29 22.90 -12.35
CA LEU A 91 38.40 22.67 -11.20
C LEU A 91 38.75 21.38 -10.44
N ASP A 92 39.39 20.43 -11.13
CA ASP A 92 39.97 19.22 -10.58
C ASP A 92 41.03 19.49 -9.51
N ASN A 93 41.75 20.62 -9.58
CA ASN A 93 42.71 21.01 -8.54
C ASN A 93 42.04 21.47 -7.24
N ILE A 94 40.76 21.87 -7.30
CA ILE A 94 40.01 22.42 -6.15
C ILE A 94 39.11 21.34 -5.54
N PHE A 95 38.39 20.60 -6.37
CA PHE A 95 37.38 19.63 -5.93
C PHE A 95 37.83 18.17 -6.05
N GLY A 96 38.92 17.90 -6.78
CA GLY A 96 39.38 16.56 -7.14
C GLY A 96 38.62 15.98 -8.33
N ALA A 97 39.33 15.33 -9.26
CA ALA A 97 38.69 14.66 -10.39
C ALA A 97 37.84 13.47 -9.91
N HIS A 98 36.59 13.36 -10.40
CA HIS A 98 35.70 12.20 -10.21
C HIS A 98 35.45 11.71 -8.77
N ARG A 99 35.68 12.54 -7.73
CA ARG A 99 35.58 12.13 -6.31
C ARG A 99 34.25 11.50 -5.93
N PHE A 100 33.15 11.98 -6.51
CA PHE A 100 31.84 11.41 -6.28
C PHE A 100 31.69 10.01 -6.90
N SER A 101 32.18 9.83 -8.13
CA SER A 101 32.21 8.52 -8.80
C SER A 101 33.09 7.52 -8.04
N ASP A 102 34.26 7.96 -7.55
CA ASP A 102 35.16 7.14 -6.74
C ASP A 102 34.50 6.71 -5.43
N TRP A 103 33.79 7.60 -4.75
CA TRP A 103 33.03 7.26 -3.55
C TRP A 103 31.90 6.26 -3.85
N LEU A 104 31.20 6.43 -4.98
CA LEU A 104 30.14 5.52 -5.43
C LEU A 104 30.66 4.15 -5.89
N SER A 105 31.90 4.07 -6.38
CA SER A 105 32.51 2.81 -6.85
C SER A 105 32.55 1.74 -5.76
N ALA A 106 32.56 2.14 -4.48
CA ALA A 106 32.47 1.23 -3.34
C ALA A 106 31.11 0.50 -3.24
N THR A 107 30.06 1.03 -3.86
CA THR A 107 28.69 0.49 -3.81
C THR A 107 28.17 0.08 -5.20
N VAL A 108 28.66 0.71 -6.27
CA VAL A 108 28.22 0.50 -7.65
C VAL A 108 29.33 -0.17 -8.45
N VAL A 109 29.16 -1.47 -8.70
CA VAL A 109 30.04 -2.25 -9.59
C VAL A 109 29.88 -1.69 -11.01
N HIS A 110 30.97 -1.21 -11.62
CA HIS A 110 31.06 -0.53 -12.95
C HIS A 110 30.81 0.99 -12.97
N ALA A 111 31.08 1.72 -11.89
CA ALA A 111 31.25 3.18 -11.99
C ALA A 111 32.53 3.52 -12.79
N HIS A 112 32.47 3.50 -14.11
CA HIS A 112 33.57 3.93 -14.98
C HIS A 112 33.56 5.45 -15.09
N ALA A 113 34.64 6.09 -14.62
CA ALA A 113 34.92 7.48 -14.93
C ALA A 113 35.36 7.56 -16.40
N GLY A 114 34.40 7.79 -17.30
CA GLY A 114 34.67 7.99 -18.72
C GLY A 114 35.49 9.26 -18.94
N GLU A 115 36.44 9.22 -19.88
CA GLU A 115 37.20 10.41 -20.27
C GLU A 115 36.26 11.47 -20.85
N PHE A 116 36.47 12.73 -20.47
CA PHE A 116 35.61 13.83 -20.93
C PHE A 116 35.81 14.12 -22.42
N GLN A 117 34.81 13.79 -23.22
CA GLN A 117 34.82 14.04 -24.66
C GLN A 117 34.18 15.40 -24.99
N TRP A 118 35.01 16.42 -25.21
CA TRP A 118 34.56 17.78 -25.56
C TRP A 118 33.60 17.83 -26.74
N LEU A 119 33.87 17.06 -27.80
CA LEU A 119 33.01 17.04 -28.99
C LEU A 119 31.60 16.55 -28.66
N LEU A 120 31.48 15.51 -27.83
CA LEU A 120 30.19 14.95 -27.43
C LEU A 120 29.43 15.90 -26.49
N ALA A 121 30.13 16.51 -25.54
CA ALA A 121 29.53 17.52 -24.66
C ALA A 121 29.01 18.73 -25.45
N ILE A 122 29.80 19.25 -26.40
CA ILE A 122 29.40 20.41 -27.23
C ILE A 122 28.23 20.04 -28.14
N THR A 123 28.28 18.88 -28.80
CA THR A 123 27.18 18.43 -29.68
C THR A 123 25.89 18.21 -28.90
N ALA A 124 25.95 17.55 -27.74
CA ALA A 124 24.80 17.38 -26.85
C ALA A 124 24.23 18.73 -26.38
N LEU A 125 25.10 19.67 -26.01
CA LEU A 125 24.71 21.03 -25.61
C LEU A 125 24.01 21.77 -26.77
N VAL A 126 24.57 21.73 -27.98
CA VAL A 126 23.97 22.36 -29.17
C VAL A 126 22.60 21.76 -29.46
N ILE A 127 22.47 20.43 -29.41
CA ILE A 127 21.19 19.74 -29.63
C ILE A 127 20.16 20.17 -28.58
N ALA A 128 20.55 20.25 -27.30
CA ALA A 128 19.68 20.72 -26.24
C ALA A 128 19.23 22.18 -26.45
N LEU A 129 20.16 23.07 -26.84
CA LEU A 129 19.84 24.47 -27.13
C LEU A 129 18.91 24.62 -28.34
N VAL A 130 19.11 23.83 -29.40
CA VAL A 130 18.21 23.79 -30.56
C VAL A 130 16.82 23.30 -30.16
N ALA A 131 16.74 22.24 -29.35
CA ALA A 131 15.47 21.72 -28.83
C ALA A 131 14.74 22.75 -27.96
N ILE A 132 15.45 23.48 -27.10
CA ILE A 132 14.92 24.59 -26.30
C ILE A 132 14.40 25.72 -27.21
N ALA A 133 15.18 26.13 -28.21
CA ALA A 133 14.79 27.18 -29.15
C ALA A 133 13.54 26.79 -29.95
N LEU A 134 13.44 25.53 -30.38
CA LEU A 134 12.24 24.99 -31.03
C LEU A 134 11.04 24.99 -30.09
N ALA A 135 11.19 24.50 -28.85
CA ALA A 135 10.12 24.51 -27.85
C ALA A 135 9.60 25.93 -27.61
N ARG A 136 10.51 26.90 -27.44
CA ARG A 136 10.15 28.31 -27.30
C ARG A 136 9.43 28.85 -28.52
N ARG A 137 9.85 28.51 -29.74
CA ARG A 137 9.17 28.93 -30.96
C ARG A 137 7.75 28.39 -31.05
N PHE A 138 7.52 27.13 -30.69
CA PHE A 138 6.18 26.53 -30.74
C PHE A 138 5.27 27.02 -29.61
N TYR A 139 5.80 27.16 -28.39
CA TYR A 139 4.99 27.39 -27.18
C TYR A 139 5.12 28.80 -26.58
N ALA A 140 5.72 29.75 -27.31
CA ALA A 140 5.75 31.15 -26.89
C ALA A 140 4.34 31.71 -26.66
N LYS A 141 4.22 32.63 -25.69
CA LYS A 141 2.96 33.28 -25.29
C LYS A 141 2.22 34.00 -26.42
N ASP A 142 2.96 34.42 -27.47
CA ASP A 142 2.44 35.16 -28.61
C ASP A 142 1.81 34.21 -29.66
N ASN A 143 1.96 32.89 -29.51
CA ASN A 143 1.31 31.93 -30.39
C ASN A 143 -0.21 31.86 -30.08
N PRO A 144 -1.09 32.25 -31.03
CA PRO A 144 -2.54 32.28 -30.80
C PRO A 144 -3.13 30.90 -30.50
N LEU A 145 -2.52 29.82 -31.01
CA LEU A 145 -2.97 28.44 -30.77
C LEU A 145 -2.92 28.09 -29.28
N VAL A 146 -1.87 28.53 -28.58
CA VAL A 146 -1.65 28.23 -27.15
C VAL A 146 -2.52 29.11 -26.25
N GLY A 147 -2.75 30.36 -26.65
CA GLY A 147 -3.42 31.38 -25.85
C GLY A 147 -4.93 31.44 -26.03
N GLU A 148 -5.39 31.67 -27.27
CA GLU A 148 -6.81 31.95 -27.57
C GLU A 148 -7.58 30.69 -27.94
N GLU A 149 -7.01 29.86 -28.82
CA GLU A 149 -7.68 28.63 -29.27
C GLU A 149 -7.53 27.47 -28.28
N GLN A 150 -6.59 27.56 -27.33
CA GLN A 150 -6.23 26.52 -26.35
C GLN A 150 -5.97 25.15 -27.00
N ARG A 151 -5.36 25.15 -28.19
CA ARG A 151 -4.95 23.97 -28.94
C ARG A 151 -3.44 23.77 -28.85
N ASP A 152 -2.99 22.52 -28.91
CA ASP A 152 -1.56 22.23 -28.99
C ASP A 152 -1.03 22.59 -30.40
N PRO A 153 -0.02 23.45 -30.53
CA PRO A 153 0.58 23.80 -31.82
C PRO A 153 1.06 22.59 -32.64
N LEU A 154 1.50 21.54 -31.96
CA LEU A 154 1.97 20.31 -32.62
C LEU A 154 0.82 19.45 -33.16
N ALA A 155 -0.41 19.63 -32.65
CA ALA A 155 -1.58 18.90 -33.12
C ALA A 155 -2.12 19.45 -34.46
N VAL A 156 -2.01 20.76 -34.68
CA VAL A 156 -2.59 21.47 -35.84
C VAL A 156 -1.59 21.57 -37.01
N GLY A 157 -0.28 21.52 -36.73
CA GLY A 157 0.77 21.57 -37.75
C GLY A 157 1.02 20.24 -38.47
N GLY A 158 2.11 20.19 -39.25
CA GLY A 158 2.54 18.99 -39.98
C GLY A 158 2.93 17.77 -39.12
N PHE A 159 2.91 17.91 -37.79
CA PHE A 159 3.21 16.84 -36.84
C PHE A 159 1.96 16.16 -36.25
N GLY A 160 0.75 16.48 -36.72
CA GLY A 160 -0.51 16.00 -36.12
C GLY A 160 -0.60 14.48 -35.92
N MET A 161 -0.09 13.66 -36.84
CA MET A 161 -0.07 12.19 -36.69
C MET A 161 0.91 11.73 -35.59
N ALA A 162 2.12 12.27 -35.57
CA ALA A 162 3.09 11.94 -34.53
C ALA A 162 2.59 12.40 -33.15
N TRP A 163 1.96 13.57 -33.10
CA TRP A 163 1.34 14.11 -31.89
C TRP A 163 0.18 13.24 -31.41
N SER A 164 -0.72 12.80 -32.30
CA SER A 164 -1.87 11.97 -31.89
C SER A 164 -1.43 10.62 -31.33
N LEU A 165 -0.42 9.98 -31.94
CA LEU A 165 0.18 8.75 -31.42
C LEU A 165 0.84 8.98 -30.06
N ALA A 166 1.65 10.02 -29.91
CA ALA A 166 2.31 10.34 -28.65
C ALA A 166 1.29 10.71 -27.55
N ASN A 167 0.24 11.47 -27.88
CA ASN A 167 -0.82 11.84 -26.96
C ASN A 167 -1.65 10.62 -26.51
N ALA A 168 -1.82 9.62 -27.39
CA ALA A 168 -2.40 8.32 -27.05
C ALA A 168 -1.42 7.38 -26.32
N ARG A 169 -0.25 7.88 -25.84
CA ARG A 169 0.82 7.09 -25.21
C ARG A 169 1.26 5.90 -26.07
N LEU A 170 1.27 6.08 -27.39
CA LEU A 170 1.55 5.06 -28.39
C LEU A 170 0.65 3.82 -28.29
N TYR A 171 -0.54 3.94 -27.68
CA TYR A 171 -1.42 2.83 -27.32
C TYR A 171 -0.75 1.77 -26.43
N TRP A 172 0.33 2.14 -25.74
CA TRP A 172 1.05 1.21 -24.87
C TRP A 172 0.19 0.79 -23.68
N ASP A 173 -0.55 1.73 -23.08
CA ASP A 173 -1.45 1.43 -21.95
C ASP A 173 -2.53 0.42 -22.34
N GLU A 174 -3.17 0.60 -23.51
CA GLU A 174 -4.21 -0.31 -23.99
C GLU A 174 -3.65 -1.68 -24.35
N THR A 175 -2.46 -1.71 -24.95
CA THR A 175 -1.77 -2.95 -25.33
C THR A 175 -1.30 -3.70 -24.09
N TYR A 176 -0.74 -2.99 -23.11
CA TYR A 176 -0.32 -3.54 -21.82
C TYR A 176 -1.51 -4.07 -21.04
N TYR A 177 -2.62 -3.33 -21.02
CA TYR A 177 -3.86 -3.77 -20.41
C TYR A 177 -4.35 -5.07 -21.05
N ARG A 178 -4.41 -5.15 -22.38
CA ARG A 178 -4.88 -6.35 -23.08
C ARG A 178 -3.97 -7.56 -22.90
N LEU A 179 -2.66 -7.35 -22.94
CA LEU A 179 -1.69 -8.45 -22.92
C LEU A 179 -1.36 -8.93 -21.51
N PHE A 180 -1.29 -8.02 -20.54
CA PHE A 180 -0.78 -8.32 -19.19
C PHE A 180 -1.81 -8.05 -18.10
N GLU A 181 -2.33 -6.82 -18.01
CA GLU A 181 -3.15 -6.40 -16.87
C GLU A 181 -4.51 -7.11 -16.82
N GLY A 182 -5.22 -7.17 -17.94
CA GLY A 182 -6.55 -7.76 -18.05
C GLY A 182 -6.57 -9.25 -17.69
N PRO A 183 -5.69 -10.08 -18.29
CA PRO A 183 -5.53 -11.48 -17.90
C PRO A 183 -5.18 -11.63 -16.41
N PHE A 184 -4.23 -10.83 -15.92
CA PHE A 184 -3.81 -10.87 -14.52
C PHE A 184 -4.97 -10.53 -13.57
N ASN A 185 -5.68 -9.43 -13.83
CA ASN A 185 -6.82 -8.98 -13.04
C ASN A 185 -7.96 -10.02 -13.07
N ALA A 186 -8.22 -10.65 -14.22
CA ALA A 186 -9.21 -11.71 -14.33
C ALA A 186 -8.83 -12.93 -13.47
N THR A 187 -7.57 -13.35 -13.52
CA THR A 187 -7.06 -14.44 -12.67
C THR A 187 -7.11 -14.08 -11.19
N ALA A 188 -6.68 -12.87 -10.82
CA ALA A 188 -6.74 -12.38 -9.44
C ALA A 188 -8.18 -12.34 -8.91
N LYS A 189 -9.12 -11.85 -9.72
CA LYS A 189 -10.55 -11.84 -9.36
C LYS A 189 -11.11 -13.24 -9.21
N PHE A 190 -10.76 -14.18 -10.10
CA PHE A 190 -11.17 -15.57 -9.97
C PHE A 190 -10.64 -16.20 -8.66
N LEU A 191 -9.36 -15.99 -8.36
CA LEU A 191 -8.74 -16.47 -7.11
C LEU A 191 -9.43 -15.88 -5.87
N ALA A 192 -9.72 -14.58 -5.86
CA ALA A 192 -10.39 -13.94 -4.73
C ALA A 192 -11.85 -14.39 -4.58
N ASP A 193 -12.65 -14.24 -5.63
CA ASP A 193 -14.10 -14.44 -5.51
C ASP A 193 -14.46 -15.94 -5.45
N THR A 194 -13.79 -16.78 -6.22
CA THR A 194 -14.17 -18.19 -6.34
C THR A 194 -13.40 -19.07 -5.38
N LEU A 195 -12.06 -18.96 -5.35
CA LEU A 195 -11.25 -19.84 -4.53
C LEU A 195 -11.25 -19.39 -3.06
N ASP A 196 -10.95 -18.14 -2.78
CA ASP A 196 -10.86 -17.64 -1.41
C ASP A 196 -12.26 -17.48 -0.78
N TRP A 197 -13.13 -16.69 -1.41
CA TRP A 197 -14.42 -16.42 -0.80
C TRP A 197 -15.38 -17.62 -0.86
N ARG A 198 -15.76 -18.05 -2.06
CA ARG A 198 -16.80 -19.09 -2.20
C ARG A 198 -16.35 -20.47 -1.74
N PHE A 199 -15.11 -20.87 -2.06
CA PHE A 199 -14.64 -22.21 -1.70
C PHE A 199 -14.06 -22.26 -0.28
N TRP A 200 -13.10 -21.40 0.06
CA TRP A 200 -12.47 -21.46 1.39
C TRP A 200 -13.37 -20.92 2.50
N HIS A 201 -13.96 -19.74 2.33
CA HIS A 201 -14.77 -19.14 3.38
C HIS A 201 -16.17 -19.77 3.49
N ASP A 202 -16.95 -19.76 2.42
CA ASP A 202 -18.34 -20.20 2.49
C ASP A 202 -18.49 -21.73 2.55
N TYR A 203 -17.85 -22.45 1.64
CA TYR A 203 -17.98 -23.90 1.62
C TYR A 203 -17.16 -24.55 2.74
N PHE A 204 -15.84 -24.35 2.76
CA PHE A 204 -14.98 -25.06 3.69
C PHE A 204 -15.14 -24.57 5.13
N HIS A 205 -14.99 -23.26 5.40
CA HIS A 205 -15.05 -22.76 6.77
C HIS A 205 -16.47 -22.82 7.34
N ASN A 206 -17.47 -22.25 6.68
CA ASN A 206 -18.82 -22.22 7.25
C ASN A 206 -19.49 -23.60 7.24
N THR A 207 -19.47 -24.30 6.11
CA THR A 207 -20.21 -25.57 6.00
C THR A 207 -19.45 -26.74 6.63
N VAL A 208 -18.17 -26.92 6.29
CA VAL A 208 -17.40 -28.10 6.78
C VAL A 208 -16.94 -27.91 8.21
N ILE A 209 -16.34 -26.76 8.54
CA ILE A 209 -15.78 -26.55 9.89
C ILE A 209 -16.87 -26.12 10.86
N ARG A 210 -17.50 -24.95 10.67
CA ARG A 210 -18.40 -24.35 11.66
C ARG A 210 -19.64 -25.20 11.86
N ASP A 211 -20.38 -25.48 10.78
CA ASP A 211 -21.63 -26.23 10.88
C ASP A 211 -21.37 -27.69 11.25
N GLY A 212 -20.28 -28.29 10.75
CA GLY A 212 -19.83 -29.61 11.17
C GLY A 212 -19.51 -29.69 12.67
N PHE A 213 -18.75 -28.72 13.20
CA PHE A 213 -18.41 -28.67 14.62
C PHE A 213 -19.63 -28.40 15.49
N ASN A 214 -20.51 -27.48 15.10
CA ASN A 214 -21.76 -27.20 15.80
C ASN A 214 -22.68 -28.41 15.80
N ALA A 215 -22.77 -29.18 14.71
CA ALA A 215 -23.57 -30.39 14.65
C ALA A 215 -23.05 -31.46 15.63
N ILE A 216 -21.73 -31.64 15.72
CA ILE A 216 -21.12 -32.54 16.70
C ILE A 216 -21.36 -32.04 18.12
N GLY A 217 -21.17 -30.74 18.35
CA GLY A 217 -21.41 -30.10 19.65
C GLY A 217 -22.86 -30.24 20.10
N ASP A 218 -23.82 -30.03 19.21
CA ASP A 218 -25.25 -30.19 19.47
C ASP A 218 -25.63 -31.65 19.72
N LEU A 219 -25.04 -32.58 18.98
CA LEU A 219 -25.28 -34.01 19.15
C LEU A 219 -24.77 -34.51 20.50
N LEU A 220 -23.68 -33.96 21.02
CA LEU A 220 -23.14 -34.30 22.33
C LEU A 220 -23.83 -33.55 23.48
N SER A 221 -24.04 -32.23 23.35
CA SER A 221 -24.55 -31.37 24.42
C SER A 221 -26.05 -31.53 24.65
N LYS A 222 -26.88 -31.57 23.60
CA LYS A 222 -28.35 -31.63 23.77
C LYS A 222 -28.80 -32.86 24.56
N PRO A 223 -28.36 -34.10 24.29
CA PRO A 223 -28.80 -35.26 25.07
C PRO A 223 -28.22 -35.26 26.50
N VAL A 224 -27.00 -34.75 26.68
CA VAL A 224 -26.34 -34.73 27.99
C VAL A 224 -26.90 -33.62 28.87
N ASP A 225 -26.85 -32.38 28.42
CA ASP A 225 -27.23 -31.20 29.21
C ASP A 225 -28.75 -31.12 29.38
N LEU A 226 -29.50 -31.08 28.27
CA LEU A 226 -30.97 -30.94 28.33
C LEU A 226 -31.68 -32.25 28.73
N GLY A 227 -31.04 -33.39 28.50
CA GLY A 227 -31.60 -34.70 28.87
C GLY A 227 -31.21 -35.11 30.29
N ILE A 228 -29.94 -35.42 30.48
CA ILE A 228 -29.44 -36.05 31.71
C ILE A 228 -29.32 -35.03 32.84
N ILE A 229 -28.61 -33.92 32.62
CA ILE A 229 -28.33 -32.94 33.68
C ILE A 229 -29.62 -32.27 34.14
N ASP A 230 -30.40 -31.71 33.20
CA ASP A 230 -31.69 -31.10 33.52
C ASP A 230 -32.68 -32.10 34.13
N GLY A 231 -32.68 -33.35 33.65
CA GLY A 231 -33.51 -34.42 34.20
C GLY A 231 -33.19 -34.71 35.67
N VAL A 232 -31.90 -34.78 36.02
CA VAL A 232 -31.42 -34.99 37.38
C VAL A 232 -31.79 -33.80 38.28
N VAL A 233 -31.50 -32.57 37.85
CA VAL A 233 -31.79 -31.36 38.64
C VAL A 233 -33.29 -31.20 38.89
N ASN A 234 -34.12 -31.37 37.85
CA ASN A 234 -35.58 -31.34 37.99
C ASN A 234 -36.11 -32.50 38.83
N GLY A 235 -35.45 -33.66 38.79
CA GLY A 235 -35.72 -34.81 39.66
C GLY A 235 -35.52 -34.46 41.14
N VAL A 236 -34.36 -33.89 41.49
CA VAL A 236 -34.06 -33.42 42.85
C VAL A 236 -35.10 -32.38 43.29
N GLY A 237 -35.42 -31.39 42.45
CA GLY A 237 -36.42 -30.38 42.76
C GLY A 237 -37.84 -30.95 42.97
N ARG A 238 -38.22 -32.01 42.23
CA ARG A 238 -39.49 -32.73 42.45
C ARG A 238 -39.48 -33.50 43.77
N LEU A 239 -38.38 -34.19 44.07
CA LEU A 239 -38.24 -34.93 45.33
C LEU A 239 -38.34 -33.98 46.54
N THR A 240 -37.63 -32.85 46.50
CA THR A 240 -37.70 -31.85 47.58
C THR A 240 -39.10 -31.28 47.74
N ARG A 241 -39.80 -30.95 46.65
CA ARG A 241 -41.19 -30.47 46.72
C ARG A 241 -42.14 -31.52 47.29
N TRP A 242 -41.97 -32.78 46.91
CA TRP A 242 -42.75 -33.89 47.44
C TRP A 242 -42.52 -34.08 48.95
N LEU A 243 -41.26 -34.10 49.39
CA LEU A 243 -40.90 -34.18 50.81
C LEU A 243 -41.49 -33.01 51.60
N SER A 244 -41.36 -31.78 51.09
CA SER A 244 -41.97 -30.60 51.70
C SER A 244 -43.49 -30.69 51.80
N GLY A 245 -44.16 -31.24 50.78
CA GLY A 245 -45.60 -31.49 50.80
C GLY A 245 -46.01 -32.53 51.85
N ALA A 246 -45.26 -33.63 51.96
CA ALA A 246 -45.48 -34.66 52.97
C ALA A 246 -45.29 -34.11 54.39
N VAL A 247 -44.21 -33.36 54.64
CA VAL A 247 -43.94 -32.69 55.93
C VAL A 247 -45.01 -31.65 56.24
N ARG A 248 -45.48 -30.89 55.24
CA ARG A 248 -46.57 -29.92 55.42
C ARG A 248 -47.87 -30.59 55.89
N GLY A 249 -48.16 -31.80 55.43
CA GLY A 249 -49.32 -32.58 55.88
C GLY A 249 -49.28 -33.00 57.36
N VAL A 250 -48.10 -33.02 57.99
CA VAL A 250 -47.95 -33.30 59.43
C VAL A 250 -48.48 -32.14 60.29
N GLN A 251 -48.52 -30.92 59.75
CA GLN A 251 -49.06 -29.75 60.42
C GLN A 251 -50.58 -29.68 60.22
N THR A 252 -51.34 -30.28 61.15
CA THR A 252 -52.80 -30.41 61.07
C THR A 252 -53.59 -29.20 61.57
N GLY A 253 -52.93 -28.18 62.14
CA GLY A 253 -53.57 -26.94 62.62
C GLY A 253 -54.40 -27.07 63.90
N TYR A 254 -54.61 -28.29 64.42
CA TYR A 254 -55.33 -28.53 65.67
C TYR A 254 -54.41 -28.42 66.89
N VAL A 255 -54.70 -27.49 67.80
CA VAL A 255 -53.92 -27.24 69.05
C VAL A 255 -53.74 -28.52 69.89
N ARG A 256 -54.72 -29.43 69.88
CA ARG A 256 -54.64 -30.73 70.55
C ARG A 256 -53.49 -31.59 70.04
N THR A 257 -53.28 -31.63 68.73
CA THR A 257 -52.20 -32.40 68.09
C THR A 257 -50.83 -31.85 68.48
N TYR A 258 -50.69 -30.52 68.59
CA TYR A 258 -49.47 -29.87 69.06
C TYR A 258 -49.17 -30.16 70.54
N ALA A 259 -50.18 -30.19 71.41
CA ALA A 259 -49.99 -30.55 72.82
C ALA A 259 -49.48 -31.98 73.00
N ILE A 260 -50.05 -32.93 72.25
CA ILE A 260 -49.64 -34.35 72.27
C ILE A 260 -48.22 -34.52 71.71
N THR A 261 -47.88 -33.84 70.60
CA THR A 261 -46.53 -33.89 70.01
C THR A 261 -45.47 -33.24 70.90
N LEU A 262 -45.79 -32.14 71.60
CA LEU A 262 -44.88 -31.52 72.57
C LEU A 262 -44.61 -32.45 73.75
N LEU A 263 -45.64 -33.06 74.33
CA LEU A 263 -45.50 -34.04 75.41
C LEU A 263 -44.62 -35.23 74.99
N LEU A 264 -44.90 -35.82 73.82
CA LEU A 264 -44.05 -36.88 73.25
C LEU A 264 -42.62 -36.41 73.01
N GLY A 265 -42.42 -35.19 72.50
CA GLY A 265 -41.10 -34.60 72.28
C GLY A 265 -40.30 -34.47 73.57
N VAL A 266 -40.92 -34.01 74.66
CA VAL A 266 -40.28 -33.91 75.99
C VAL A 266 -39.90 -35.30 76.50
N VAL A 267 -40.78 -36.29 76.37
CA VAL A 267 -40.49 -37.68 76.77
C VAL A 267 -39.31 -38.25 75.97
N ILE A 268 -39.28 -38.05 74.65
CA ILE A 268 -38.19 -38.51 73.78
C ILE A 268 -36.88 -37.83 74.17
N VAL A 269 -36.88 -36.51 74.39
CA VAL A 269 -35.68 -35.77 74.80
C VAL A 269 -35.15 -36.30 76.13
N ILE A 270 -36.02 -36.54 77.11
CA ILE A 270 -35.63 -37.16 78.40
C ILE A 270 -35.03 -38.54 78.18
N VAL A 271 -35.67 -39.40 77.37
CA VAL A 271 -35.16 -40.74 77.05
C VAL A 271 -33.80 -40.67 76.36
N VAL A 272 -33.60 -39.78 75.38
CA VAL A 272 -32.33 -39.59 74.67
C VAL A 272 -31.25 -39.02 75.59
N LEU A 273 -31.58 -38.11 76.50
CA LEU A 273 -30.64 -37.57 77.49
C LEU A 273 -30.23 -38.61 78.52
N LEU A 274 -31.16 -39.49 78.91
CA LEU A 274 -30.91 -40.56 79.87
C LEU A 274 -30.29 -41.81 79.23
N LEU A 275 -30.38 -41.97 77.91
CA LEU A 275 -29.84 -43.13 77.18
C LEU A 275 -28.31 -43.29 77.39
N PRO A 276 -27.48 -42.22 77.28
CA PRO A 276 -26.07 -42.29 77.62
C PRO A 276 -25.85 -42.64 79.09
N LEU A 277 -26.63 -42.07 80.01
CA LEU A 277 -26.53 -42.32 81.46
C LEU A 277 -26.86 -43.77 81.83
N LEU A 278 -27.81 -44.38 81.13
CA LEU A 278 -28.18 -45.79 81.27
C LEU A 278 -27.15 -46.73 80.62
N GLN A 279 -26.52 -46.32 79.52
CA GLN A 279 -25.44 -47.07 78.87
C GLN A 279 -24.10 -46.98 79.62
N THR A 280 -23.84 -45.89 80.36
CA THR A 280 -22.62 -45.76 81.19
C THR A 280 -22.67 -46.51 82.52
N ASN A 281 -23.83 -47.06 82.91
CA ASN A 281 -24.02 -47.81 84.16
C ASN A 281 -24.37 -49.29 83.92
N GLY A 282 -24.08 -49.82 82.72
CA GLY A 282 -24.18 -51.24 82.37
C GLY A 282 -22.82 -51.83 82.02
#